data_AF-A0A443SPR4-F1
#
_entry.id   AF-A0A443SPR4-F1
#
_cell.length_a   1.000
_cell.length_b   1.000
_cell.length_c   1.000
_cell.angle_alpha   90.00
_cell.angle_beta   90.00
_cell.angle_gamma   90.00
#
_symmetry.space_group_name_H-M   'P 1'
#
loop_
_entity.id
_entity.type
_entity.pdbx_description
1 polymer ?
#
loop_
_entity_poly.entity_id
_entity_poly.type
_entity_poly.pdbx_seq_one_letter_code
_entity_poly.pdbx_strand_id
1 'polypeptide(L)' 'MPRYCLFGDTVNTASRMESYGEPINLNYVYEILAMKIHISEETKQILDQFNSFKIVPRGEIDIKGKGLMTTYWLQSEYKK' A
#
# COMPACT_ATOMS: atom_id res chain seq x y z
N MET A 1 13.54 0.00 31.01
CA MET A 1 13.59 -1.10 30.02
C MET A 1 13.89 -0.50 28.65
N PRO A 2 14.92 -0.96 27.92
CA PRO A 2 15.26 -0.37 26.62
C PRO A 2 14.16 -0.65 25.58
N ARG A 3 13.78 0.38 24.82
CA ARG A 3 12.85 0.28 23.68
C ARG A 3 13.65 0.44 22.40
N TYR A 4 13.56 -0.55 21.51
CA TYR A 4 14.13 -0.46 20.17
C TYR A 4 13.11 0.20 19.24
N CYS A 5 13.51 1.28 18.58
CA CYS A 5 12.68 2.04 17.66
C CYS A 5 13.40 2.19 16.33
N LEU A 6 12.69 1.97 15.22
CA LEU A 6 13.17 2.25 13.87
C LEU A 6 12.76 3.67 13.49
N PHE A 7 13.65 4.39 12.81
CA PHE A 7 13.44 5.78 12.40
C PHE A 7 13.86 5.95 10.94
N GLY A 8 13.30 6.97 10.29
CA GLY A 8 13.68 7.37 8.93
C GLY A 8 12.48 7.62 8.02
N ASP A 9 12.77 8.11 6.82
CA ASP A 9 11.74 8.51 5.87
C ASP A 9 10.91 7.33 5.36
N THR A 10 11.50 6.14 5.26
CA THR A 10 10.80 4.94 4.82
C THR A 10 9.69 4.56 5.80
N VAL A 11 9.97 4.53 7.11
CA VAL A 11 8.95 4.21 8.13
C VAL A 11 7.91 5.31 8.25
N ASN A 12 8.29 6.58 8.05
CA ASN A 12 7.35 7.70 8.01
C ASN A 12 6.42 7.64 6.79
N THR A 13 6.95 7.28 5.63
CA THR A 13 6.17 7.14 4.39
C THR A 13 5.20 5.96 4.50
N ALA A 14 5.69 4.81 4.99
CA ALA A 14 4.86 3.63 5.22
C ALA A 14 3.70 3.92 6.19
N SER A 15 3.96 4.60 7.31
CA SER A 15 2.92 5.00 8.27
C SER A 15 1.85 5.92 7.65
N ARG A 16 2.24 6.81 6.74
CA ARG A 16 1.28 7.66 6.03
C ARG A 16 0.49 6.87 5.01
N MET A 17 1.13 5.99 4.24
CA MET A 17 0.46 5.11 3.29
C MET A 17 -0.58 4.22 3.99
N GLU A 18 -0.29 3.72 5.19
CA GLU A 18 -1.24 3.02 6.04
C GLU A 18 -2.42 3.93 6.44
N SER A 19 -2.14 5.16 6.87
CA SER A 19 -3.18 6.13 7.24
C SER A 19 -4.09 6.53 6.07
N TYR A 20 -3.56 6.53 4.84
CA TYR A 20 -4.35 6.72 3.62
C TYR A 20 -4.97 5.41 3.09
N GLY A 21 -4.84 4.28 3.78
CA GLY A 21 -5.48 3.03 3.41
C GLY A 21 -7.00 3.17 3.30
N GLU A 22 -7.65 2.39 2.43
CA GLU A 22 -9.11 2.39 2.37
C GLU A 22 -9.68 1.73 3.63
N PRO A 23 -10.57 2.42 4.37
CA PRO A 23 -11.21 1.85 5.55
C PRO A 23 -12.16 0.72 5.15
N ILE A 24 -12.33 -0.25 6.05
CA ILE A 24 -13.31 -1.33 5.90
C ILE A 24 -14.71 -0.70 5.85
N ASN A 25 -15.36 -0.73 4.69
CA ASN A 25 -16.74 -0.27 4.56
C ASN A 25 -17.69 -1.44 4.91
N LEU A 26 -18.10 -1.51 6.18
CA LEU A 26 -19.01 -2.56 6.69
C LEU A 26 -20.47 -2.43 6.20
N ASN A 27 -20.80 -1.41 5.40
CA ASN A 27 -22.18 -1.10 4.99
C ASN A 27 -22.63 -1.80 3.70
N TYR A 28 -21.78 -2.62 3.07
CA TYR A 28 -22.18 -3.43 1.91
C TYR A 28 -22.18 -4.92 2.28
N VAL A 29 -23.36 -5.54 2.20
CA VAL A 29 -23.64 -6.93 2.59
C VAL A 29 -22.97 -7.96 1.64
N TYR A 30 -22.36 -7.51 0.54
CA TYR A 30 -21.68 -8.40 -0.41
C TYR A 30 -20.46 -7.66 -0.99
N GLU A 31 -19.33 -7.70 -0.28
CA GLU A 31 -18.01 -7.99 -0.86
C GLU A 31 -16.92 -7.95 0.21
N ILE A 32 -16.01 -8.90 0.11
CA ILE A 32 -14.80 -9.07 0.93
C ILE A 32 -13.81 -7.96 0.54
N LEU A 33 -14.15 -6.71 0.83
CA LEU A 33 -13.37 -5.50 0.51
C LEU A 33 -12.64 -4.94 1.75
N ALA A 34 -12.63 -5.70 2.84
CA ALA A 34 -11.78 -5.43 4.00
C ALA A 34 -10.36 -5.92 3.68
N MET A 35 -9.34 -5.08 3.91
CA MET A 35 -7.89 -5.41 3.84
C MET A 35 -7.26 -5.39 2.44
N LYS A 36 -7.31 -4.24 1.74
CA LYS A 36 -6.45 -4.02 0.56
C LYS A 36 -5.00 -3.75 0.96
N ILE A 37 -4.05 -4.33 0.24
CA ILE A 37 -2.62 -4.10 0.47
C ILE A 37 -2.17 -2.89 -0.35
N HIS A 38 -1.84 -1.80 0.34
CA HIS A 38 -1.35 -0.55 -0.27
C HIS A 38 0.16 -0.64 -0.51
N ILE A 39 0.61 -0.38 -1.74
CA ILE A 39 2.03 -0.43 -2.08
C ILE A 39 2.50 0.85 -2.78
N SER A 40 3.78 1.18 -2.57
CA SER A 40 4.44 2.31 -3.21
C SER A 40 4.87 1.96 -4.63
N GLU A 41 5.24 2.97 -5.42
CA GLU A 41 5.75 2.78 -6.77
C GLU A 41 7.02 1.93 -6.81
N GLU A 42 7.95 2.16 -5.88
CA GLU A 42 9.21 1.41 -5.79
C GLU A 42 8.92 -0.07 -5.50
N THR A 43 7.93 -0.33 -4.63
CA THR A 43 7.50 -1.70 -4.31
C THR A 43 6.89 -2.37 -5.54
N LYS A 44 6.05 -1.65 -6.30
CA LYS A 44 5.46 -2.13 -7.55
C LYS A 44 6.53 -2.51 -8.58
N GLN A 45 7.54 -1.67 -8.78
CA GLN A 45 8.64 -1.94 -9.72
C GLN A 45 9.43 -3.21 -9.38
N ILE A 46 9.56 -3.53 -8.09
CA ILE A 46 10.20 -4.78 -7.65
C ILE A 46 9.26 -5.96 -7.90
N LEU A 47 7.98 -5.85 -7.54
CA LEU A 47 7.01 -6.93 -7.72
C LEU A 47 6.76 -7.28 -9.19
N ASP A 48 6.82 -6.31 -10.09
CA ASP A 48 6.70 -6.53 -11.53
C ASP A 48 7.77 -7.50 -12.07
N GLN A 49 8.95 -7.57 -11.45
CA GLN A 49 10.03 -8.47 -11.87
C GLN A 49 9.68 -9.95 -11.69
N PHE A 50 8.76 -10.27 -10.77
CA PHE A 50 8.30 -11.63 -10.52
C PHE A 50 7.18 -12.04 -11.46
N ASN A 51 6.51 -11.06 -12.09
CA ASN A 51 5.40 -11.24 -13.03
C ASN A 51 4.30 -12.19 -12.51
N SER A 52 4.17 -12.29 -11.18
CA SER A 52 3.25 -13.17 -10.46
C SER A 52 2.19 -12.41 -9.70
N PHE A 53 2.19 -11.07 -9.70
CA PHE A 53 1.29 -10.26 -8.90
C PHE A 53 0.32 -9.48 -9.76
N LYS A 54 -0.95 -9.45 -9.35
CA LYS A 54 -1.98 -8.58 -9.91
C LYS A 54 -2.01 -7.28 -9.11
N ILE A 55 -1.53 -6.21 -9.74
CA ILE A 55 -1.43 -4.88 -9.15
C ILE A 55 -2.33 -3.93 -9.94
N VAL A 56 -3.09 -3.08 -9.25
CA VAL A 56 -3.95 -2.05 -9.88
C VAL A 56 -3.56 -0.65 -9.41
N PRO A 57 -3.55 0.35 -10.30
CA PRO A 57 -3.26 1.73 -9.89
C PRO A 57 -4.36 2.24 -8.98
N ARG A 58 -3.96 2.87 -7.88
CA ARG A 58 -4.85 3.66 -7.03
C ARG A 58 -5.00 5.07 -7.57
N GLY A 59 -3.92 5.63 -8.08
CA GLY A 59 -3.79 7.03 -8.49
C GLY A 59 -2.74 7.77 -7.66
N GLU A 60 -2.71 9.08 -7.82
CA GLU A 60 -1.80 9.97 -7.08
C GLU A 60 -2.39 10.36 -5.73
N ILE A 61 -1.56 10.32 -4.69
CA ILE A 61 -1.90 10.80 -3.35
C ILE A 61 -0.86 11.82 -2.90
N ASP A 62 -1.30 12.89 -2.23
CA ASP A 62 -0.38 13.87 -1.66
C ASP A 62 0.18 13.36 -0.32
N ILE A 63 1.46 13.02 -0.31
CA ILE A 63 2.18 12.58 0.88
C ILE A 63 3.03 13.74 1.38
N LYS A 64 2.77 14.19 2.61
CA LYS A 64 3.49 15.29 3.25
C LYS A 64 5.01 15.16 3.11
N GLY A 65 5.68 16.11 2.45
CA GLY A 65 7.15 16.08 2.28
C GLY A 65 7.68 15.15 1.20
N LYS A 66 6.80 14.43 0.49
CA LYS A 66 7.10 13.74 -0.78
C LYS A 66 6.34 14.35 -1.96
N GLY A 67 5.24 15.05 -1.70
CA GLY A 67 4.35 15.62 -2.71
C GLY A 67 3.42 14.54 -3.27
N LEU A 68 2.97 14.72 -4.51
CA LEU A 68 2.17 13.73 -5.22
C LEU A 68 2.99 12.47 -5.48
N MET A 69 2.48 11.35 -4.97
CA MET A 69 3.07 10.03 -5.15
C MET A 69 2.03 9.10 -5.78
N THR A 70 2.42 8.42 -6.85
CA THR A 70 1.57 7.39 -7.45
C THR A 70 1.62 6.13 -6.61
N THR A 71 0.45 5.58 -6.29
CA THR A 71 0.32 4.40 -5.43
C THR A 71 -0.56 3.34 -6.06
N TYR A 72 -0.47 2.13 -5.53
CA TYR A 72 -1.09 0.95 -6.12
C TYR A 72 -1.71 0.05 -5.07
N TRP A 73 -2.69 -0.75 -5.49
CA TRP A 73 -3.26 -1.84 -4.71
C TRP A 73 -2.75 -3.17 -5.22
N LEU A 74 -2.20 -3.98 -4.33
CA LEU A 74 -1.92 -5.39 -4.61
C LEU A 74 -3.21 -6.19 -4.36
N GLN A 75 -3.75 -6.83 -5.41
CA GLN A 75 -5.02 -7.57 -5.36
C GLN A 75 -4.82 -9.07 -5.09
N SER A 76 -3.87 -9.70 -5.78
CA SER A 76 -3.67 -11.15 -5.70
C SER A 76 -2.33 -11.56 -6.27
N GLU A 77 -1.92 -12.79 -5.98
CA GLU A 77 -0.87 -13.49 -6.71
C GLU A 77 -1.51 -14.46 -7.72
N TYR A 78 -0.95 -14.56 -8.92
CA TYR A 78 -1.30 -15.58 -9.90
C TYR A 78 -0.78 -16.93 -9.40
N LYS A 79 -1.68 -17.90 -9.21
CA LYS A 79 -1.27 -19.29 -8.97
C LYS A 79 -0.54 -19.80 -10.22
N LYS A 80 0.70 -20.26 -10.04
CA LYS A 80 1.40 -21.08 -11.05
C LYS A 80 0.71 -22.42 -11.23
#